data_AF-L1J1W3-F1
#
_entry.id   AF-L1J1W3-F1
#
_cell.length_a   1.000
_cell.length_b   1.000
_cell.length_c   1.000
_cell.angle_alpha   90.00
_cell.angle_beta   90.00
_cell.angle_gamma   90.00
#
_symmetry.space_group_name_H-M   'P 1'
#
loop_
_entity.id
_entity.type
_entity.pdbx_description
1 polymer ?
#
loop_
_entity_poly.entity_id
_entity_poly.type
_entity_poly.pdbx_seq_one_letter_code
_entity_poly.pdbx_strand_id
1 'polypeptide(L)' 'YLGEWLGDLRTGKGSWDYQPNKHVYVGTWKSGLREGEGRLAMADGFWYKGEFRQDFMHGHGFMQMENKDMFDGNFFQGK' A
#
# COMPACT_ATOMS: atom_id res chain seq x y z
N TYR A 1 8.71 5.11 9.86
CA TYR A 1 7.96 3.84 9.86
C TYR A 1 7.63 3.49 11.30
N LEU A 2 6.43 2.98 11.55
CA LEU A 2 5.99 2.47 12.85
C LEU A 2 5.43 1.07 12.62
N GLY A 3 5.99 0.05 13.26
CA GLY A 3 5.53 -1.33 13.06
C GLY A 3 6.60 -2.35 13.44
N GLU A 4 6.36 -3.60 13.06
CA GLU A 4 7.24 -4.72 13.41
C GLU A 4 8.47 -4.78 12.49
N TRP A 5 9.55 -5.33 13.05
CA TRP A 5 10.84 -5.53 12.38
C TRP A 5 11.33 -6.96 12.60
N LEU A 6 11.95 -7.56 11.57
CA LEU A 6 12.70 -8.81 11.66
C LEU A 6 14.08 -8.57 11.04
N GLY A 7 15.11 -8.46 11.89
CA GLY A 7 16.40 -7.90 11.48
C GLY A 7 16.23 -6.45 11.03
N ASP A 8 16.81 -6.10 9.88
CA ASP A 8 16.72 -4.74 9.29
C ASP A 8 15.52 -4.57 8.34
N LEU A 9 14.59 -5.55 8.32
CA LEU A 9 13.46 -5.56 7.39
C LEU A 9 12.13 -5.36 8.12
N ARG A 10 11.26 -4.54 7.53
CA ARG A 10 9.86 -4.38 7.95
C ARG A 10 9.12 -5.71 7.79
N THR A 11 8.35 -6.07 8.79
CA THR A 11 7.50 -7.27 8.78
C THR A 11 6.19 -6.97 9.50
N GLY A 12 5.22 -7.89 9.41
CA GLY A 12 3.97 -7.81 10.18
C GLY A 12 3.17 -6.54 9.86
N LYS A 13 2.44 -6.00 10.82
CA LYS A 13 1.64 -4.78 10.61
C LYS A 13 2.49 -3.53 10.82
N GLY A 14 2.31 -2.54 9.96
CA GLY A 14 3.00 -1.27 10.12
C GLY A 14 2.47 -0.13 9.25
N SER A 15 2.82 1.09 9.66
CA SER A 15 2.61 2.32 8.91
C SER A 15 3.92 2.93 8.44
N TRP A 16 3.92 3.38 7.19
CA TRP A 16 5.00 4.15 6.61
C TRP A 16 4.46 5.48 6.13
N ASP A 17 4.86 6.54 6.81
CA ASP A 17 4.64 7.92 6.40
C ASP A 17 5.93 8.45 5.80
N TYR A 18 5.90 8.71 4.49
CA TYR A 18 6.96 9.35 3.76
C TYR A 18 6.62 10.84 3.59
N GLN A 19 6.99 11.62 4.61
CA GLN A 19 6.64 13.04 4.69
C GLN A 19 7.07 13.91 3.51
N PRO A 20 8.23 13.70 2.83
CA PRO A 20 8.61 14.54 1.70
C PRO A 20 7.57 14.60 0.59
N ASN A 21 6.85 13.48 0.34
CA ASN A 21 5.80 13.41 -0.68
C ASN A 21 4.42 13.13 -0.08
N LYS A 22 4.28 13.15 1.25
CA LYS A 22 3.06 12.77 1.99
C LYS A 22 2.48 11.42 1.55
N HIS A 23 3.33 10.47 1.18
CA HIS A 23 2.86 9.12 0.85
C HIS A 23 2.67 8.35 2.14
N VAL A 24 1.46 7.84 2.35
CA VAL A 24 1.12 7.08 3.55
C VAL A 24 0.72 5.68 3.15
N TYR A 25 1.42 4.70 3.69
CA TYR A 25 1.00 3.30 3.64
C TYR A 25 0.67 2.79 5.04
N VAL A 26 -0.44 2.06 5.16
CA VAL A 26 -0.81 1.32 6.36
C VAL A 26 -1.22 -0.07 5.93
N GLY A 27 -0.55 -1.11 6.41
CA GLY A 27 -0.85 -2.47 6.01
C GLY A 27 0.18 -3.46 6.49
N THR A 28 0.21 -4.60 5.82
CA THR A 28 1.11 -5.70 6.17
C THR A 28 2.39 -5.63 5.33
N TRP A 29 3.50 -6.01 5.97
CA TRP A 29 4.84 -6.01 5.41
C TRP A 29 5.42 -7.42 5.49
N LYS A 30 6.21 -7.79 4.49
CA LYS A 30 6.99 -9.04 4.46
C LYS A 30 8.33 -8.78 3.81
N SER A 31 9.41 -9.07 4.53
CA SER A 31 10.78 -8.88 4.05
C SER A 31 11.04 -7.47 3.50
N GLY A 32 10.47 -6.45 4.15
CA GLY A 32 10.63 -5.06 3.75
C GLY A 32 9.69 -4.57 2.65
N LEU A 33 8.88 -5.44 2.03
CA LEU A 33 7.93 -5.11 0.96
C LEU A 33 6.49 -5.09 1.49
N ARG A 34 5.61 -4.31 0.87
CA ARG A 34 4.16 -4.37 1.13
C ARG A 34 3.62 -5.71 0.64
N GLU A 35 2.84 -6.38 1.48
CA GLU A 35 2.34 -7.73 1.25
C GLU A 35 1.00 -7.91 1.97
N GLY A 36 0.04 -8.62 1.39
CA GLY A 36 -1.29 -8.80 1.97
C GLY A 36 -2.11 -7.51 2.00
N GLU A 37 -3.07 -7.39 2.90
CA GLU A 37 -3.97 -6.23 2.94
C GLU A 37 -3.25 -4.94 3.35
N GLY A 38 -3.57 -3.86 2.66
CA GLY A 38 -3.10 -2.52 3.01
C GLY A 38 -3.88 -1.39 2.36
N ARG A 39 -3.53 -0.18 2.76
CA ARG A 39 -4.01 1.08 2.19
C ARG A 39 -2.83 1.97 1.87
N LEU A 40 -2.77 2.45 0.63
CA LEU A 40 -1.82 3.43 0.13
C LEU A 40 -2.57 4.73 -0.19
N ALA A 41 -2.05 5.86 0.26
CA ALA A 41 -2.53 7.19 -0.09
C ALA A 41 -1.34 8.05 -0.54
N MET A 42 -1.53 8.80 -1.62
CA MET A 42 -0.55 9.73 -2.18
C MET A 42 -1.06 11.18 -2.05
N ALA A 43 -0.15 12.16 -2.22
CA ALA A 43 -0.48 13.58 -2.05
C ALA A 43 -1.37 14.13 -3.17
N ASP A 44 -1.31 13.54 -4.35
CA ASP A 44 -2.08 13.88 -5.55
C ASP A 44 -3.57 13.50 -5.46
N GLY A 45 -3.97 12.80 -4.40
CA GLY A 45 -5.34 12.35 -4.18
C GLY A 45 -5.59 10.91 -4.65
N PHE A 46 -4.59 10.25 -5.24
CA PHE A 46 -4.62 8.82 -5.49
C PHE A 46 -4.67 8.06 -4.16
N TRP A 47 -5.54 7.05 -4.09
CA TRP A 47 -5.48 6.06 -3.03
C TRP A 47 -5.88 4.67 -3.52
N TYR A 48 -5.34 3.66 -2.84
CA TYR A 48 -5.69 2.27 -3.04
C TYR A 48 -5.90 1.58 -1.69
N LYS A 49 -6.90 0.70 -1.61
CA LYS A 49 -7.14 -0.19 -0.48
C LYS A 49 -7.45 -1.58 -1.02
N GLY A 50 -6.60 -2.55 -0.71
CA GLY A 50 -6.74 -3.91 -1.22
C GLY A 50 -5.52 -4.75 -0.89
N GLU A 51 -5.34 -5.83 -1.64
CA GLU A 51 -4.19 -6.71 -1.47
C GLU A 51 -2.94 -6.15 -2.15
N PHE A 52 -1.79 -6.44 -1.54
CA PHE A 52 -0.47 -6.16 -2.06
C PHE A 52 0.30 -7.47 -2.18
N ARG A 53 1.17 -7.54 -3.19
CA ARG A 53 2.10 -8.65 -3.36
C ARG A 53 3.41 -8.11 -3.90
N GLN A 54 4.48 -8.26 -3.12
CA GLN A 54 5.82 -7.76 -3.46
C GLN A 54 5.80 -6.29 -3.90
N ASP A 55 5.20 -5.41 -3.08
CA ASP A 55 5.01 -3.98 -3.33
C ASP A 55 3.99 -3.57 -4.40
N PHE A 56 3.45 -4.50 -5.19
CA PHE A 56 2.44 -4.18 -6.19
C PHE A 56 1.02 -4.38 -5.67
N MET A 57 0.09 -3.53 -6.12
CA MET A 57 -1.35 -3.77 -5.97
C MET A 57 -1.71 -5.10 -6.65
N HIS A 58 -2.46 -5.93 -5.94
CA HIS A 58 -2.79 -7.29 -6.36
C HIS A 58 -4.17 -7.68 -5.85
N GLY A 59 -4.72 -8.78 -6.35
CA GLY A 59 -6.00 -9.31 -5.87
C GLY A 59 -7.12 -8.29 -5.97
N HIS A 60 -8.12 -8.43 -5.12
CA HIS A 60 -9.24 -7.50 -5.09
C HIS A 60 -8.87 -6.19 -4.37
N GLY A 61 -9.32 -5.05 -4.89
CA GLY A 61 -9.13 -3.77 -4.22
C GLY A 61 -10.02 -2.65 -4.74
N PHE A 62 -10.00 -1.56 -4.00
CA PHE A 62 -10.64 -0.30 -4.33
C PHE A 62 -9.54 0.73 -4.61
N MET A 63 -9.65 1.42 -5.73
CA MET A 63 -8.74 2.48 -6.14
C MET A 63 -9.54 3.74 -6.42
N GLN A 64 -8.97 4.88 -6.04
CA GLN A 64 -9.39 6.18 -6.56
C GLN A 64 -8.19 6.84 -7.24
N MET A 65 -8.41 7.30 -8.47
CA MET A 65 -7.44 8.08 -9.22
C MET A 65 -7.46 9.55 -8.77
N GLU A 66 -6.46 10.32 -9.19
CA GLU A 66 -6.35 11.76 -8.89
C GLU A 66 -7.59 12.54 -9.36
N ASN A 67 -8.18 12.13 -10.48
CA ASN A 67 -9.39 12.73 -11.05
C ASN A 67 -10.68 12.32 -10.31
N LYS A 68 -10.57 11.56 -9.21
CA LYS A 68 -11.66 10.99 -8.40
C LYS A 68 -12.43 9.85 -9.05
N ASP A 69 -12.00 9.36 -10.21
CA ASP A 69 -12.55 8.13 -10.75
C ASP A 69 -12.24 6.98 -9.80
N MET A 70 -13.24 6.13 -9.59
CA MET A 70 -13.14 4.98 -8.69
C MET A 70 -13.14 3.70 -9.51
N PHE A 71 -12.32 2.75 -9.09
CA PHE A 71 -12.30 1.40 -9.61
C PHE A 71 -12.43 0.41 -8.45
N ASP A 72 -13.30 -0.57 -8.62
CA ASP A 72 -13.48 -1.71 -7.74
C ASP A 72 -13.31 -2.97 -8.57
N GLY A 73 -12.31 -3.79 -8.24
CA GLY A 73 -12.02 -4.98 -9.01
C GLY A 73 -10.67 -5.61 -8.70
N ASN A 74 -10.25 -6.49 -9.61
CA ASN A 74 -9.01 -7.24 -9.46
C ASN A 74 -7.83 -6.53 -10.12
N PHE A 75 -6.72 -6.47 -9.39
CA PHE A 75 -5.44 -5.92 -9.81
C PHE A 75 -4.40 -7.03 -9.97
N PHE A 76 -3.55 -6.91 -10.98
CA PHE A 76 -2.46 -7.86 -11.18
C PHE A 76 -1.14 -7.13 -11.43
N GLN A 77 -0.29 -7.07 -10.38
CA GLN A 77 1.02 -6.43 -10.42
C GLN A 77 0.94 -4.94 -10.81
N GLY A 78 -0.06 -4.23 -10.28
CA GLY A 78 -0.26 -2.80 -10.54
C GLY A 78 -0.91 -2.46 -11.89
N LYS A 79 -1.49 -3.45 -12.58
CA LYS A 79 -2.35 -3.27 -13.76
C LYS A 79 -3.78 -3.69 -13.47
#